data_AF-A0A6V7WLZ7-F1
#
_entry.id   AF-A0A6V7WLZ7-F1
#
_cell.length_a   1.000
_cell.length_b   1.000
_cell.length_c   1.000
_cell.angle_alpha   90.00
_cell.angle_beta   90.00
_cell.angle_gamma   90.00
#
_symmetry.space_group_name_H-M   'P 1'
#
loop_
_entity.id
_entity.type
_entity.pdbx_description
1 polymer ?
#
loop_
_entity_poly.entity_id
_entity_poly.type
_entity_poly.pdbx_seq_one_letter_code
_entity_poly.pdbx_strand_id
1 'polypeptide(L)'
;MCHTDMKERAILPPSINFQVITMESCNRLSGVEHAAFLHYMRNASVYFGPGCNNEMLVIGRLASRWNVPIIAHLSGDDALSDRTGEFE
;
A
#
# COMPACT_ATOMS: atom_id res chain seq x y z
N MET A 1 -10.32 -11.13 -8.24
CA MET A 1 -10.37 -10.47 -9.56
C MET A 1 -8.93 -10.19 -9.98
N CYS A 2 -8.47 -10.71 -11.11
CA CYS A 2 -7.10 -10.48 -11.59
C CYS A 2 -7.01 -9.15 -12.33
N HIS A 3 -5.88 -8.45 -12.31
CA HIS A 3 -5.75 -7.16 -13.01
C HIS A 3 -6.04 -7.26 -14.52
N THR A 4 -5.77 -8.41 -15.14
CA THR A 4 -6.09 -8.69 -16.53
C THR A 4 -7.61 -8.67 -16.79
N ASP A 5 -8.42 -9.19 -15.87
CA ASP A 5 -9.89 -9.22 -15.96
C ASP A 5 -10.46 -7.79 -16.04
N MET A 6 -9.84 -6.83 -15.33
CA MET A 6 -10.25 -5.43 -15.38
C MET A 6 -10.08 -4.83 -16.78
N LYS A 7 -9.05 -5.26 -17.51
CA LYS A 7 -8.79 -4.81 -18.88
C LYS A 7 -9.70 -5.51 -19.89
N GLU A 8 -9.82 -6.83 -19.81
CA GLU A 8 -10.62 -7.65 -20.74
C GLU A 8 -12.10 -7.28 -20.70
N ARG A 9 -12.62 -6.97 -19.52
CA ARG A 9 -14.03 -6.59 -19.33
C ARG A 9 -14.27 -5.09 -19.48
N ALA A 10 -13.26 -4.33 -19.91
CA ALA A 10 -13.30 -2.87 -20.04
C ALA A 10 -13.85 -2.16 -18.78
N ILE A 11 -13.48 -2.66 -17.59
CA ILE A 11 -13.84 -2.02 -16.31
C ILE A 11 -13.13 -0.68 -16.17
N LEU A 12 -11.89 -0.60 -16.66
CA LEU A 12 -11.11 0.63 -16.71
C LEU A 12 -11.17 1.29 -18.10
N PRO A 13 -11.20 2.62 -18.17
CA PRO A 13 -11.06 3.34 -19.43
C PRO A 13 -9.76 2.95 -20.16
N PRO A 14 -9.72 2.96 -21.51
CA PRO A 14 -8.53 2.57 -22.27
C PRO A 14 -7.27 3.40 -21.97
N SER A 15 -7.45 4.61 -21.44
CA SER A 15 -6.38 5.53 -21.07
C SER A 15 -5.75 5.23 -19.70
N ILE A 16 -6.32 4.33 -18.92
CA ILE A 16 -5.85 3.98 -17.57
C ILE A 16 -5.34 2.56 -17.59
N ASN A 17 -4.06 2.38 -17.23
CA ASN A 17 -3.45 1.06 -17.07
C ASN A 17 -3.13 0.82 -15.61
N PHE A 18 -3.30 -0.42 -15.16
CA PHE A 18 -3.02 -0.84 -13.79
C PHE A 18 -1.88 -1.85 -13.78
N GLN A 19 -0.82 -1.54 -13.04
CA GLN A 19 0.30 -2.45 -12.83
C GLN A 19 0.38 -2.78 -11.34
N VAL A 20 0.41 -4.08 -11.02
CA VAL A 20 0.57 -4.56 -9.64
C VAL A 20 1.99 -5.10 -9.48
N ILE A 21 2.72 -4.56 -8.51
CA ILE A 21 4.01 -5.07 -8.07
C ILE A 21 3.82 -5.59 -6.65
N THR A 22 3.96 -6.90 -6.48
CA THR A 22 3.84 -7.56 -5.18
C THR A 22 5.22 -7.87 -4.64
N MET A 23 5.46 -7.55 -3.37
CA MET A 23 6.68 -7.88 -2.64
C MET A 23 6.29 -8.52 -1.31
N GLU A 24 7.19 -9.32 -0.73
CA GLU A 24 6.96 -9.97 0.57
C GLU A 24 6.86 -8.91 1.69
N SER A 25 6.12 -9.20 2.75
CA SER A 25 5.97 -8.32 3.91
C SER A 25 5.82 -9.18 5.16
N CYS A 26 5.84 -8.57 6.33
CA CYS A 26 5.66 -9.23 7.63
C CYS A 26 6.81 -10.18 8.01
N ASN A 27 8.00 -9.89 7.52
CA ASN A 27 9.22 -10.60 7.85
C ASN A 27 10.30 -9.60 8.23
N ARG A 28 10.53 -9.43 9.54
CA ARG A 28 11.56 -8.51 10.08
C ARG A 28 11.48 -7.08 9.50
N LEU A 29 10.27 -6.55 9.34
CA LEU A 29 10.01 -5.22 8.77
C LEU A 29 10.35 -5.08 7.27
N SER A 30 10.50 -6.19 6.53
CA SER A 30 10.77 -6.17 5.09
C SER A 30 9.75 -5.35 4.30
N GLY A 31 8.49 -5.30 4.75
CA GLY A 31 7.47 -4.47 4.11
C GLY A 31 7.76 -2.97 4.15
N VAL A 32 8.46 -2.48 5.17
CA VAL A 32 8.86 -1.06 5.27
C VAL A 32 9.92 -0.74 4.22
N GLU A 33 10.92 -1.60 4.08
CA GLU A 33 11.97 -1.47 3.06
C GLU A 33 11.39 -1.54 1.66
N HIS A 34 10.48 -2.50 1.42
CA HIS A 34 9.79 -2.64 0.14
C HIS A 34 8.87 -1.46 -0.16
N ALA A 35 8.17 -0.88 0.82
CA ALA A 35 7.37 0.33 0.62
C ALA A 35 8.25 1.52 0.18
N ALA A 36 9.41 1.69 0.82
CA ALA A 36 10.38 2.71 0.41
C ALA A 36 10.93 2.45 -0.99
N PHE A 37 11.27 1.20 -1.33
CA PHE A 37 11.68 0.83 -2.68
C PHE A 37 10.60 1.14 -3.72
N LEU A 38 9.35 0.78 -3.45
CA LEU A 38 8.22 1.06 -4.35
C LEU A 38 7.98 2.57 -4.49
N HIS A 39 8.17 3.35 -3.43
CA HIS A 39 8.10 4.81 -3.48
C HIS A 39 9.16 5.39 -4.42
N TYR A 40 10.45 5.18 -4.09
CA TYR A 40 11.54 5.90 -4.72
C TYR A 40 11.98 5.31 -6.06
N MET A 41 11.86 3.98 -6.25
CA MET A 41 12.35 3.29 -7.44
C MET A 41 11.25 2.97 -8.46
N ARG A 42 9.98 2.90 -8.01
CA ARG A 42 8.85 2.52 -8.87
C ARG A 42 7.78 3.61 -8.99
N ASN A 43 7.89 4.73 -8.27
CA ASN A 43 6.89 5.80 -8.25
C ASN A 43 5.47 5.27 -8.02
N ALA A 44 5.30 4.38 -7.03
CA ALA A 44 4.01 3.75 -6.75
C ALA A 44 2.95 4.80 -6.36
N SER A 45 1.81 4.77 -7.04
CA SER A 45 0.69 5.71 -6.82
C SER A 45 -0.24 5.31 -5.66
N VAL A 46 -0.19 4.05 -5.24
CA VAL A 46 -1.02 3.50 -4.15
C VAL A 46 -0.34 2.26 -3.57
N TYR A 47 -0.44 2.07 -2.26
CA TYR A 47 0.01 0.86 -1.58
C TYR A 47 -1.17 -0.01 -1.16
N PHE A 48 -0.99 -1.33 -1.24
CA PHE A 48 -1.95 -2.32 -0.73
C PHE A 48 -1.25 -3.20 0.30
N GLY A 49 -1.82 -3.31 1.51
CA GLY A 49 -1.18 -3.96 2.65
C GLY A 49 -0.37 -2.99 3.52
N PRO A 50 0.57 -3.48 4.35
CA PRO A 50 0.96 -4.88 4.53
C PRO A 50 -0.12 -5.71 5.24
N GLY A 51 0.16 -7.00 5.43
CA GLY A 51 -0.76 -7.91 6.13
C GLY A 51 -0.75 -7.78 7.66
N CYS A 52 0.26 -7.12 8.23
CA CYS A 52 0.55 -7.10 9.66
C CYS A 52 0.60 -5.68 10.23
N ASN A 53 0.09 -5.52 11.46
CA ASN A 53 -0.05 -4.23 12.12
C ASN A 53 1.29 -3.50 12.31
N ASN A 54 2.34 -4.20 12.74
CA ASN A 54 3.64 -3.59 13.08
C ASN A 54 4.26 -2.80 11.91
N GLU A 55 4.24 -3.37 10.71
CA GLU A 55 4.73 -2.69 9.51
C GLU A 55 3.75 -1.61 9.06
N MET A 56 2.44 -1.86 9.15
CA MET A 56 1.41 -0.92 8.75
C MET A 56 1.48 0.40 9.52
N LEU A 57 1.79 0.38 10.82
CA LEU A 57 1.97 1.60 11.62
C LEU A 57 3.11 2.47 11.09
N VAL A 58 4.25 1.87 10.74
CA VAL A 58 5.40 2.59 10.18
C VAL A 58 5.11 3.08 8.77
N ILE A 59 4.58 2.22 7.92
CA ILE A 59 4.27 2.56 6.53
C ILE A 59 3.17 3.63 6.46
N GLY A 60 2.16 3.59 7.33
CA GLY A 60 1.12 4.62 7.39
C GLY A 60 1.68 6.02 7.64
N ARG A 61 2.67 6.15 8.55
CA ARG A 61 3.38 7.41 8.82
C ARG A 61 4.24 7.86 7.64
N LEU A 62 4.84 6.93 6.90
CA LEU A 62 5.64 7.26 5.71
C LEU A 62 4.75 7.66 4.53
N ALA A 63 3.68 6.91 4.29
CA ALA A 63 2.71 7.12 3.22
C ALA A 63 2.04 8.50 3.33
N SER A 64 1.72 8.96 4.55
CA SER A 64 1.18 10.31 4.77
C SER A 64 2.19 11.41 4.39
N ARG A 65 3.48 11.22 4.68
CA ARG A 65 4.55 12.15 4.28
C ARG A 65 4.83 12.13 2.78
N TRP A 66 4.67 10.97 2.16
CA TRP A 66 4.82 10.79 0.72
C TRP A 66 3.59 11.24 -0.08
N ASN A 67 2.49 11.57 0.58
CA ASN A 67 1.19 11.87 -0.03
C ASN A 67 0.73 10.75 -0.99
N VAL A 68 0.92 9.50 -0.56
CA VAL A 68 0.50 8.30 -1.31
C VAL A 68 -0.53 7.54 -0.48
N PRO A 69 -1.72 7.23 -1.03
CA PRO A 69 -2.72 6.46 -0.30
C PRO A 69 -2.28 5.02 -0.05
N ILE A 70 -2.71 4.47 1.08
CA ILE A 70 -2.49 3.09 1.49
C ILE A 70 -3.81 2.42 1.84
N ILE A 71 -4.01 1.20 1.35
CA ILE A 71 -5.21 0.38 1.59
C ILE A 71 -4.77 -0.88 2.34
N ALA A 72 -4.97 -0.87 3.66
CA ALA A 72 -4.74 -2.04 4.50
C ALA A 72 -5.96 -2.97 4.43
N HIS A 73 -5.73 -4.23 4.05
CA HIS A 73 -6.80 -5.22 3.87
C HIS A 73 -6.83 -6.31 4.94
N LEU A 74 -5.74 -6.47 5.71
CA LEU A 74 -5.64 -7.46 6.80
C LEU A 74 -5.15 -6.85 8.12
N SER A 75 -4.54 -5.67 8.10
CA SER A 75 -4.16 -4.94 9.32
C SER A 75 -5.35 -4.13 9.82
N GLY A 76 -5.60 -4.22 11.13
CA GLY A 76 -6.79 -3.67 11.76
C GLY A 76 -6.56 -3.25 13.21
N ASP A 77 -5.36 -2.75 13.51
CA ASP A 77 -5.05 -2.17 14.82
C ASP A 77 -5.89 -0.93 15.08
N ASP A 78 -6.40 -0.76 16.31
CA ASP A 78 -7.23 0.40 16.68
C ASP A 78 -6.45 1.71 16.52
N ALA A 79 -5.13 1.68 16.72
CA ALA A 79 -4.27 2.83 16.46
C ALA A 79 -4.38 3.34 15.02
N LEU A 80 -4.68 2.47 14.04
CA LEU A 80 -4.86 2.85 12.62
C LEU A 80 -6.17 3.60 12.35
N SER A 81 -7.10 3.61 13.31
CA SER A 81 -8.34 4.37 13.19
C SER A 81 -8.16 5.87 13.49
N ASP A 82 -7.06 6.24 14.13
CA ASP A 82 -6.73 7.64 14.37
C ASP A 82 -6.36 8.36 13.07
N ARG A 83 -7.12 9.42 12.79
CA ARG A 83 -6.96 10.27 11.60
C ARG A 83 -6.26 11.58 11.89
N THR A 84 -5.92 11.85 13.16
CA THR A 84 -5.19 13.06 13.56
C THR A 84 -3.71 12.98 13.21
N GLY A 85 -3.20 11.76 12.98
CA GLY A 85 -1.81 11.52 12.55
C GLY A 85 -0.82 11.50 13.72
N GLU A 86 -1.31 11.54 14.96
CA GLU A 86 -0.51 11.43 16.19
C GLU A 86 -0.57 9.99 16.71
N PHE A 87 0.06 9.07 15.98
CA PHE A 87 0.27 7.72 16.49
C PHE A 87 1.36 7.80 17.61
N GLU A 88 0.97 7.87 18.88
CA GLU A 88 1.89 7.67 20.02
C GLU A 88 2.35 6.20 20.12
#